data_AF-U6JSW1-F1
#
_entry.id   AF-U6JSW1-F1
#
_cell.length_a   1.000
_cell.length_b   1.000
_cell.length_c   1.000
_cell.angle_alpha   90.00
_cell.angle_beta   90.00
_cell.angle_gamma   90.00
#
_symmetry.space_group_name_H-M   'P 1'
#
loop_
_entity.id
_entity.type
_entity.pdbx_description
1 polymer ?
#
loop_
_entity_poly.entity_id
_entity_poly.type
_entity_poly.pdbx_seq_one_letter_code
_entity_poly.pdbx_strand_id
1 'polypeptide(L)'
;MQQVQQIVGHFRSLLAALEIPPKVKPQGFVLVQVITQQPPAGCIADVVSPNLSIFLSIGDGVNVAQTLDKLKKKQTNLLCKLDGYIKKVNEPNFDKAPEAVRETALQKKADLEKELQLLAAAIENVAPLLKSEANSTQ
;
A
#
# COMPACT_ATOMS: atom_id res chain seq x y z
N MET A 1 -21.52 -2.08 -1.06
CA MET A 1 -21.29 -3.12 -0.02
C MET A 1 -19.99 -3.91 -0.21
N GLN A 2 -19.60 -4.34 -1.42
CA GLN A 2 -18.35 -5.11 -1.65
C GLN A 2 -17.06 -4.41 -1.16
N GLN A 3 -16.91 -3.10 -1.39
CA GLN A 3 -15.71 -2.36 -0.95
C GLN A 3 -15.56 -2.34 0.58
N VAL A 4 -16.66 -2.23 1.33
CA VAL A 4 -16.61 -2.23 2.80
C VAL A 4 -16.17 -3.60 3.33
N GLN A 5 -16.63 -4.70 2.73
CA GLN A 5 -16.17 -6.04 3.10
C GLN A 5 -14.68 -6.23 2.84
N GLN A 6 -14.16 -5.72 1.72
CA GLN A 6 -12.72 -5.76 1.43
C GLN A 6 -11.92 -4.93 2.44
N ILE A 7 -12.40 -3.72 2.78
CA ILE A 7 -11.77 -2.86 3.79
C ILE A 7 -11.72 -3.57 5.14
N VAL A 8 -12.82 -4.16 5.59
CA VAL A 8 -12.88 -4.90 6.87
C VAL A 8 -11.96 -6.13 6.85
N GLY A 9 -11.86 -6.82 5.72
CA GLY A 9 -10.94 -7.95 5.52
C GLY A 9 -9.47 -7.53 5.66
N HIS A 10 -9.08 -6.44 4.99
CA HIS A 10 -7.74 -5.87 5.11
C HIS A 10 -7.45 -5.37 6.51
N PHE A 11 -8.41 -4.69 7.14
CA PHE A 11 -8.27 -4.21 8.51
C PHE A 11 -8.03 -5.38 9.48
N ARG A 12 -8.82 -6.47 9.39
CA ARG A 12 -8.59 -7.68 10.19
C ARG A 12 -7.24 -8.33 9.92
N SER A 13 -6.81 -8.38 8.66
CA SER A 13 -5.51 -8.95 8.29
C SER A 13 -4.35 -8.11 8.85
N LEU A 14 -4.51 -6.78 8.87
CA LEU A 14 -3.54 -5.85 9.44
C LEU A 14 -3.51 -5.92 10.98
N LEU A 15 -4.67 -6.03 11.64
CA LEU A 15 -4.72 -6.23 13.08
C LEU A 15 -4.04 -7.53 13.51
N ALA A 16 -4.28 -8.62 12.76
CA ALA A 16 -3.61 -9.90 12.98
C ALA A 16 -2.09 -9.83 12.72
N ALA A 17 -1.68 -9.01 11.74
CA ALA A 17 -0.27 -8.77 11.47
C ALA A 17 0.46 -8.09 12.62
N LEU A 18 -0.22 -7.20 13.34
CA LEU A 18 0.37 -6.33 14.34
C LEU A 18 0.35 -6.95 15.75
N GLU A 19 -0.12 -8.20 15.90
CA GLU A 19 -0.24 -8.92 17.17
C GLU A 19 -0.84 -8.07 18.31
N ILE A 20 -1.78 -7.17 17.95
CA ILE A 20 -2.36 -6.24 18.90
C ILE A 20 -3.07 -7.07 19.99
N PRO A 21 -2.73 -6.89 21.27
CA PRO A 21 -3.31 -7.67 22.35
C PRO A 21 -4.83 -7.53 22.34
N PRO A 22 -5.60 -8.61 22.59
CA PRO A 22 -7.07 -8.60 22.49
C PRO A 22 -7.76 -7.59 23.44
N LYS A 23 -7.02 -7.06 24.42
CA LYS A 23 -7.50 -6.04 25.36
C LYS A 23 -7.41 -4.61 24.82
N VAL A 24 -6.62 -4.37 23.77
CA VAL A 24 -6.50 -3.04 23.17
C VAL A 24 -7.58 -2.92 22.11
N LYS A 25 -8.41 -1.88 22.18
CA LYS A 25 -9.38 -1.55 21.14
C LYS A 25 -8.68 -0.65 20.11
N PRO A 26 -8.21 -1.19 18.96
CA PRO A 26 -7.59 -0.36 17.94
C PRO A 26 -8.63 0.62 17.40
N GLN A 27 -8.37 1.91 17.51
CA GLN A 27 -9.12 2.92 16.80
C GLN A 27 -8.51 3.08 15.41
N GLY A 28 -9.17 2.51 14.41
CA GLY A 28 -8.82 2.70 13.02
C GLY A 28 -9.73 3.72 12.37
N PHE A 29 -9.16 4.63 11.59
CA PHE A 29 -9.91 5.51 10.72
C PHE A 29 -9.63 5.13 9.26
N VAL A 30 -10.71 4.93 8.50
CA VAL A 30 -10.65 4.72 7.06
C VAL A 30 -10.81 6.08 6.41
N LEU A 31 -9.73 6.60 5.84
CA LEU A 31 -9.73 7.88 5.16
C LEU A 31 -9.83 7.63 3.66
N VAL A 32 -11.02 7.83 3.10
CA VAL A 32 -11.22 7.80 1.65
C VAL A 32 -10.84 9.17 1.11
N GLN A 33 -9.55 9.36 0.82
CA GLN A 33 -9.03 10.61 0.27
C GLN A 33 -9.04 10.57 -1.25
N VAL A 34 -9.58 11.62 -1.86
CA VAL A 34 -9.18 12.05 -3.21
C VAL A 34 -7.72 12.46 -3.11
N ILE A 35 -6.86 11.88 -3.95
CA ILE A 35 -5.38 11.92 -3.94
C ILE A 35 -4.82 13.35 -3.94
N THR A 36 -4.90 14.03 -2.81
CA THR A 36 -4.50 15.44 -2.66
C THR A 36 -3.97 15.78 -1.27
N GLN A 37 -4.07 14.87 -0.29
CA GLN A 37 -3.69 15.17 1.08
C GLN A 37 -2.65 14.19 1.62
N GLN A 38 -1.63 14.77 2.25
CA GLN A 38 -0.50 14.09 2.87
C GLN A 38 -0.99 13.21 4.04
N PRO A 39 -0.42 12.01 4.26
CA PRO A 39 -0.67 11.20 5.45
C PRO A 39 -0.59 12.01 6.76
N PRO A 40 -1.48 11.78 7.73
CA PRO A 40 -1.33 12.34 9.07
C PRO A 40 -0.01 11.87 9.72
N ALA A 41 0.66 12.76 10.46
CA ALA A 41 1.90 12.43 11.16
C ALA A 41 1.68 11.25 12.15
N GLY A 42 2.63 10.30 12.19
CA GLY A 42 2.54 9.12 13.07
C GLY A 42 1.63 7.99 12.57
N CYS A 43 1.18 8.05 11.31
CA CYS A 43 0.37 6.99 10.70
C CYS A 43 1.17 6.14 9.69
N ILE A 44 0.94 4.82 9.70
CA ILE A 44 1.38 3.90 8.64
C ILE A 44 0.34 3.92 7.52
N ALA A 45 0.77 4.15 6.29
CA ALA A 45 -0.08 3.99 5.13
C ALA A 45 0.04 2.57 4.54
N ASP A 46 -1.08 1.86 4.32
CA ASP A 46 -1.16 0.70 3.43
C ASP A 46 -1.99 1.06 2.20
N VAL A 47 -1.38 0.89 1.02
CA VAL A 47 -2.01 1.24 -0.26
C VAL A 47 -2.82 0.06 -0.75
N VAL A 48 -4.14 0.07 -0.61
CA VAL A 48 -5.01 -1.06 -0.99
C VAL A 48 -5.32 -1.05 -2.49
N SER A 49 -5.40 0.13 -3.11
CA SER A 49 -5.60 0.29 -4.55
C SER A 49 -5.09 1.67 -5.01
N PRO A 50 -5.01 1.95 -6.33
CA PRO A 50 -4.56 3.24 -6.85
C PRO A 50 -5.37 4.46 -6.36
N ASN A 51 -6.59 4.21 -5.85
CA ASN A 51 -7.52 5.24 -5.36
C ASN A 51 -7.86 5.05 -3.87
N LEU A 52 -7.21 4.12 -3.16
CA LEU A 52 -7.52 3.80 -1.76
C LEU A 52 -6.26 3.51 -0.96
N SER A 53 -6.02 4.32 0.06
CA SER A 53 -4.96 4.09 1.06
C SER A 53 -5.60 4.06 2.45
N ILE A 54 -5.17 3.13 3.28
CA ILE A 54 -5.56 3.03 4.70
C ILE A 54 -4.43 3.64 5.52
N PHE A 55 -4.76 4.54 6.44
CA PHE A 55 -3.81 5.12 7.38
C PHE A 55 -4.09 4.57 8.77
N LEU A 56 -3.10 3.94 9.40
CA LEU A 56 -3.20 3.40 10.76
C LEU A 56 -2.34 4.23 11.70
N SER A 57 -2.95 4.86 12.70
CA SER A 57 -2.19 5.53 13.76
C SER A 57 -1.37 4.50 14.53
N ILE A 58 -0.06 4.74 14.66
CA ILE A 58 0.79 3.90 15.49
C ILE A 58 0.59 4.30 16.95
N GLY A 59 0.15 3.37 17.79
CA GLY A 59 0.30 3.43 19.25
C GLY A 59 1.40 2.46 19.69
N ASP A 60 1.71 2.43 20.99
CA ASP A 60 2.69 1.49 21.54
C ASP A 60 2.33 0.03 21.20
N GLY A 61 3.29 -0.73 20.65
CA GLY A 61 3.16 -2.17 20.35
C GLY A 61 2.99 -2.57 18.88
N VAL A 62 3.08 -1.63 17.93
CA VAL A 62 3.03 -1.93 16.49
C VAL A 62 4.43 -2.30 15.99
N ASN A 63 4.61 -3.50 15.43
CA ASN A 63 5.89 -3.91 14.86
C ASN A 63 6.16 -3.19 13.52
N VAL A 64 6.84 -2.04 13.61
CA VAL A 64 7.19 -1.20 12.46
C VAL A 64 8.10 -1.96 11.49
N ALA A 65 9.00 -2.81 11.98
CA ALA A 65 9.92 -3.60 11.15
C ALA A 65 9.16 -4.58 10.25
N GLN A 66 8.21 -5.32 10.83
CA GLN A 66 7.39 -6.28 10.10
C GLN A 66 6.46 -5.58 9.10
N THR A 67 5.98 -4.38 9.44
CA THR A 67 5.15 -3.58 8.55
C THR A 67 5.95 -3.10 7.34
N LEU A 68 7.18 -2.64 7.55
CA LEU A 68 8.11 -2.27 6.48
C LEU A 68 8.39 -3.47 5.56
N ASP A 69 8.62 -4.66 6.12
CA ASP A 69 8.84 -5.89 5.33
C ASP A 69 7.63 -6.25 4.48
N LYS A 70 6.41 -6.08 5.00
CA LYS A 70 5.18 -6.31 4.23
C LYS A 70 5.03 -5.32 3.08
N LEU A 71 5.28 -4.03 3.33
CA LEU A 71 5.24 -3.00 2.28
C LEU A 71 6.31 -3.26 1.21
N LYS A 72 7.53 -3.66 1.59
CA LYS A 72 8.59 -4.05 0.65
C LYS A 72 8.22 -5.29 -0.18
N LYS A 73 7.67 -6.35 0.43
CA LYS A 73 7.18 -7.53 -0.30
C LYS A 73 6.09 -7.17 -1.31
N LYS A 74 5.17 -6.29 -0.92
CA LYS A 74 4.13 -5.77 -1.81
C LYS A 74 4.74 -4.98 -2.98
N GLN A 75 5.76 -4.16 -2.71
CA GLN A 75 6.49 -3.40 -3.72
C GLN A 75 7.15 -4.34 -4.74
N THR A 76 7.85 -5.39 -4.28
CA THR A 76 8.46 -6.38 -5.17
C THR A 76 7.43 -7.09 -6.03
N ASN A 77 6.29 -7.49 -5.46
CA ASN A 77 5.22 -8.14 -6.22
C ASN A 77 4.59 -7.23 -7.28
N LEU A 78 4.38 -5.94 -6.96
CA LEU A 78 3.85 -4.96 -7.90
C LEU A 78 4.86 -4.62 -9.01
N LEU A 79 6.16 -4.52 -8.68
CA LEU A 79 7.24 -4.36 -9.67
C LEU A 79 7.28 -5.52 -10.66
N CYS A 80 7.18 -6.77 -10.18
CA CYS A 80 7.13 -7.93 -11.07
C CYS A 80 5.91 -7.90 -12.00
N LYS A 81 4.74 -7.45 -11.51
CA LYS A 81 3.55 -7.27 -12.35
C LYS A 81 3.75 -6.17 -13.38
N LEU A 82 4.33 -5.04 -12.97
CA LEU A 82 4.62 -3.90 -13.85
C LEU A 82 5.57 -4.31 -14.97
N ASP A 83 6.66 -5.02 -14.65
CA ASP A 83 7.60 -5.55 -15.64
C ASP A 83 6.90 -6.45 -16.68
N GLY A 84 5.97 -7.29 -16.23
CA GLY A 84 5.13 -8.09 -17.12
C GLY A 84 4.27 -7.27 -18.08
N TYR A 85 3.76 -6.11 -17.65
CA TYR A 85 3.02 -5.20 -18.53
C TYR A 85 3.94 -4.38 -19.43
N ILE A 86 5.10 -3.95 -18.94
CA ILE A 86 6.13 -3.25 -19.74
C ILE A 86 6.57 -4.14 -20.92
N LYS A 87 6.82 -5.42 -20.65
CA LYS A 87 7.16 -6.39 -21.71
C LYS A 87 6.04 -6.50 -22.75
N LYS A 88 4.78 -6.60 -22.31
CA LYS A 88 3.61 -6.68 -23.21
C LYS A 88 3.44 -5.44 -24.09
N VAL A 89 3.62 -4.24 -23.53
CA VAL A 89 3.48 -2.99 -24.31
C VAL A 89 4.67 -2.73 -25.24
N ASN A 90 5.84 -3.29 -24.93
CA ASN A 90 7.03 -3.19 -25.76
C ASN A 90 7.16 -4.32 -26.80
N GLU A 91 6.20 -5.25 -26.88
CA GLU A 91 6.21 -6.28 -27.90
C GLU A 91 6.04 -5.66 -29.30
N PRO A 92 6.81 -6.10 -30.33
CA PRO A 92 6.75 -5.52 -31.67
C PRO A 92 5.37 -5.59 -32.35
N ASN A 93 4.49 -6.47 -31.86
CA ASN A 93 3.14 -6.65 -32.38
C ASN A 93 2.07 -6.01 -31.50
N PHE A 94 2.44 -5.28 -30.45
CA PHE A 94 1.47 -4.65 -29.55
C PHE A 94 0.58 -3.65 -30.28
N ASP A 95 1.11 -2.91 -31.26
CA ASP A 95 0.33 -1.98 -32.09
C ASP A 95 -0.73 -2.68 -32.94
N LYS A 96 -0.55 -3.97 -33.23
CA LYS A 96 -1.52 -4.80 -33.97
C LYS A 96 -2.62 -5.35 -33.06
N ALA A 97 -2.47 -5.28 -31.74
CA ALA A 97 -3.50 -5.69 -30.82
C ALA A 97 -4.72 -4.74 -30.92
N PRO A 98 -5.94 -5.24 -30.66
CA PRO A 98 -7.14 -4.41 -30.65
C PRO A 98 -6.99 -3.22 -29.69
N GLU A 99 -7.56 -2.08 -30.06
CA GLU A 99 -7.47 -0.82 -29.30
C GLU A 99 -7.86 -1.00 -27.82
N ALA A 100 -8.97 -1.68 -27.55
CA ALA A 100 -9.41 -1.99 -26.18
C ALA A 100 -8.39 -2.80 -25.37
N VAL A 101 -7.62 -3.70 -26.01
CA VAL A 101 -6.56 -4.48 -25.36
C VAL A 101 -5.36 -3.59 -25.07
N ARG A 102 -5.00 -2.70 -26.01
CA ARG A 102 -3.89 -1.75 -25.81
C ARG A 102 -4.20 -0.75 -24.71
N GLU A 103 -5.39 -0.15 -24.73
CA GLU A 103 -5.85 0.78 -23.69
C GLU A 103 -5.89 0.10 -22.32
N THR A 104 -6.44 -1.12 -22.23
CA THR A 104 -6.48 -1.86 -20.96
C THR A 104 -5.08 -2.16 -20.44
N ALA A 105 -4.13 -2.53 -21.31
CA ALA A 105 -2.76 -2.80 -20.92
C ALA A 105 -2.03 -1.53 -20.45
N LEU A 106 -2.19 -0.42 -21.16
CA LEU A 106 -1.63 0.89 -20.81
C LEU A 106 -2.25 1.42 -19.50
N GLN A 107 -3.56 1.30 -19.33
CA GLN A 107 -4.25 1.69 -18.10
C GLN A 107 -3.77 0.87 -16.92
N LYS A 108 -3.67 -0.47 -17.05
CA LYS A 108 -3.16 -1.32 -15.97
C LYS A 108 -1.70 -1.02 -15.65
N LYS A 109 -0.87 -0.69 -16.65
CA LYS A 109 0.50 -0.24 -16.43
C LYS A 109 0.50 1.07 -15.61
N ALA A 110 -0.29 2.05 -16.01
CA ALA A 110 -0.38 3.34 -15.32
C ALA A 110 -0.90 3.19 -13.87
N ASP A 111 -1.91 2.34 -13.66
CA ASP A 111 -2.45 2.04 -12.33
C ASP A 111 -1.40 1.39 -11.42
N LEU A 112 -0.62 0.43 -11.95
CA LEU A 112 0.46 -0.22 -11.21
C LEU A 112 1.62 0.75 -10.89
N GLU A 113 1.97 1.64 -11.82
CA GLU A 113 2.98 2.69 -11.60
C GLU A 113 2.54 3.64 -10.48
N LYS A 114 1.28 4.05 -10.51
CA LYS A 114 0.69 4.92 -9.48
C LYS A 114 0.64 4.24 -8.12
N GLU A 115 0.25 2.98 -8.05
CA GLU A 115 0.23 2.20 -6.81
C GLU A 115 1.64 2.04 -6.23
N LEU A 116 2.64 1.78 -7.08
CA LEU A 116 4.05 1.71 -6.67
C LEU A 116 4.56 3.03 -6.12
N GLN A 117 4.17 4.16 -6.73
CA GLN A 117 4.56 5.49 -6.28
C GLN A 117 3.97 5.81 -4.90
N LEU A 118 2.69 5.47 -4.68
CA LEU A 118 2.05 5.60 -3.37
C LEU A 118 2.70 4.68 -2.33
N LEU A 119 3.05 3.46 -2.71
CA LEU A 119 3.69 2.50 -1.83
C LEU A 119 5.11 2.90 -1.45
N ALA A 120 5.86 3.51 -2.39
CA ALA A 120 7.17 4.07 -2.10
C ALA A 120 7.08 5.22 -1.08
N ALA A 121 6.12 6.14 -1.27
CA ALA A 121 5.86 7.20 -0.30
C ALA A 121 5.45 6.64 1.08
N ALA A 122 4.66 5.57 1.13
CA ALA A 122 4.31 4.90 2.37
C ALA A 122 5.55 4.31 3.07
N ILE A 123 6.45 3.66 2.33
CA ILE A 123 7.71 3.12 2.88
C ILE A 123 8.61 4.24 3.41
N GLU A 124 8.75 5.35 2.69
CA GLU A 124 9.55 6.50 3.11
C GLU A 124 9.02 7.13 4.41
N ASN A 125 7.70 7.13 4.62
CA ASN A 125 7.10 7.64 5.85
C ASN A 125 7.29 6.68 7.05
N VAL A 126 7.36 5.36 6.80
CA VAL A 126 7.50 4.34 7.85
C VAL A 126 8.96 4.10 8.23
N ALA A 127 9.89 4.20 7.28
CA ALA A 127 11.33 4.02 7.49
C ALA A 127 11.95 4.87 8.64
N PRO A 128 11.60 6.16 8.83
CA PRO A 128 12.12 6.95 9.94
C PRO A 128 11.56 6.52 11.31
N LEU A 129 10.37 5.92 11.36
CA LEU A 129 9.74 5.48 12.62
C LEU A 129 10.50 4.30 13.27
N LEU A 130 11.18 3.49 12.45
CA LEU A 130 12.13 2.48 12.94
C LEU A 130 13.33 3.07 13.67
N LYS A 131 13.75 4.29 13.32
CA LYS A 131 14.90 4.95 13.96
C LYS A 131 14.50 5.68 15.24
N SER A 132 13.24 6.13 15.36
CA SER A 132 12.76 6.81 16.57
C SER A 132 12.49 5.86 17.73
N GLU A 133 12.07 4.61 17.49
CA GLU A 133 11.89 3.61 18.56
C GLU A 133 13.21 3.23 19.26
N ALA A 134 14.35 3.37 18.59
CA ALA A 134 15.66 3.08 19.18
C ALA A 134 16.15 4.14 20.19
N ASN A 135 15.52 5.32 20.21
CA ASN A 135 16.01 6.47 20.98
C ASN A 135 15.13 6.88 22.17
N SER A 136 14.05 6.15 22.47
CA SER A 136 13.12 6.51 23.55
C SER A 136 13.29 5.70 24.84
N THR A 137 14.35 4.90 24.94
CA THR A 137 14.74 4.20 26.18
C THR A 137 15.83 4.99 26.91
N GLN A 138 15.48 6.14 27.49
CA GLN A 138 16.26 6.79 28.55
C GLN A 138 15.34 7.21 29.69
#